data_AF-A0AAN6RML2-F1
#
_entry.id   AF-A0AAN6RML2-F1
#
_cell.length_a   1.000
_cell.length_b   1.000
_cell.length_c   1.000
_cell.angle_alpha   90.00
_cell.angle_beta   90.00
_cell.angle_gamma   90.00
#
_symmetry.space_group_name_H-M   'P 1'
#
loop_
_entity.id
_entity.type
_entity.pdbx_description
1 polymer ?
#
loop_
_entity_poly.entity_id
_entity_poly.type
_entity_poly.pdbx_seq_one_letter_code
_entity_poly.pdbx_strand_id
1 'polypeptide(L)'
;MDLGNAIDAEAEERIVWSTTRLYLSVLEAFPKHVQDFQTKWRSWQETISPQDASAWDDSAPSFKALTALGPKIIPLVIYQLAFNPTPSTALHLYSTLDPNPSDLPRSTPTTTPSSHAEQILLQAFTRNRAARDALANWTEHCERVSRHSSLPMYTECTEYDELLALGPAIVPHVMLQYAKDVKAQSDGVVSASGIGRGVLFWYELLHELVWGRKTGVRTVVFGEMYEGWKEWFDEGEWEGAPRFGRQEEAY
;
A
#
# COMPACT_ATOMS: atom_id res chain seq x y z
N MET A 1 28.47 29.78 -1.80
CA MET A 1 27.79 28.47 -1.68
C MET A 1 26.39 28.76 -1.24
N ASP A 2 25.42 28.40 -2.07
CA ASP A 2 24.02 28.74 -1.88
C ASP A 2 23.38 27.72 -0.94
N LEU A 3 23.11 28.10 0.31
CA LEU A 3 22.54 27.20 1.31
C LEU A 3 21.10 26.76 0.96
N GLY A 4 20.39 27.52 0.11
CA GLY A 4 19.03 27.15 -0.32
C GLY A 4 19.01 25.86 -1.14
N ASN A 5 19.89 25.75 -2.14
CA ASN A 5 19.98 24.56 -3.00
C ASN A 5 20.44 23.30 -2.25
N ALA A 6 21.20 23.45 -1.16
CA ALA A 6 21.65 22.32 -0.36
C ALA A 6 20.54 21.76 0.54
N ILE A 7 19.69 22.62 1.09
CA ILE A 7 18.53 22.23 1.90
C ILE A 7 17.48 21.53 1.04
N ASP A 8 17.27 22.00 -0.19
CA ASP A 8 16.34 21.36 -1.13
C ASP A 8 16.84 19.98 -1.59
N ALA A 9 18.14 19.82 -1.83
CA ALA A 9 18.73 18.52 -2.18
C ALA A 9 18.66 17.49 -1.04
N GLU A 10 18.89 17.92 0.22
CA GLU A 10 18.76 17.03 1.39
C GLU A 10 17.30 16.60 1.62
N ALA A 11 16.34 17.50 1.38
CA ALA A 11 14.92 17.17 1.44
C ALA A 11 14.52 16.17 0.35
N GLU A 12 15.00 16.37 -0.87
CA GLU A 12 14.77 15.46 -2.01
C GLU A 12 15.35 14.06 -1.74
N GLU A 13 16.59 13.98 -1.24
CA GLU A 13 17.23 12.71 -0.89
C GLU A 13 16.42 11.94 0.17
N ARG A 14 15.89 12.64 1.18
CA ARG A 14 15.03 12.02 2.21
C ARG A 14 13.71 11.49 1.66
N ILE A 15 13.12 12.20 0.69
CA ILE A 15 11.88 11.77 0.01
C ILE A 15 12.14 10.49 -0.80
N VAL A 16 13.18 10.50 -1.64
CA VAL A 16 13.58 9.34 -2.44
C VAL A 16 13.96 8.16 -1.54
N TRP A 17 14.71 8.40 -0.46
CA TRP A 17 15.10 7.33 0.46
C TRP A 17 13.90 6.68 1.16
N SER A 18 12.93 7.48 1.64
CA SER A 18 11.74 6.96 2.32
C SER A 18 10.90 6.06 1.42
N THR A 19 10.70 6.49 0.17
CA THR A 19 9.94 5.72 -0.83
C THR A 19 10.69 4.45 -1.26
N THR A 20 12.01 4.56 -1.47
CA THR A 20 12.91 3.43 -1.73
C THR A 20 12.85 2.39 -0.61
N ARG A 21 12.88 2.83 0.65
CA ARG A 21 12.87 1.93 1.79
C ARG A 21 11.61 1.08 1.84
N LEU A 22 10.45 1.66 1.52
CA LEU A 22 9.21 0.91 1.47
C LEU A 22 9.25 -0.15 0.36
N TYR A 23 9.69 0.24 -0.84
CA TYR A 23 9.88 -0.71 -1.94
C TYR A 23 10.80 -1.87 -1.55
N LEU A 24 11.97 -1.59 -0.97
CA LEU A 24 12.93 -2.61 -0.56
C LEU A 24 12.35 -3.55 0.51
N SER A 25 11.59 -3.01 1.46
CA SER A 25 10.92 -3.83 2.48
C SER A 25 9.87 -4.75 1.85
N VAL A 26 9.10 -4.25 0.88
CA VAL A 26 8.13 -5.07 0.13
C VAL A 26 8.84 -6.13 -0.71
N LEU A 27 9.95 -5.79 -1.37
CA LEU A 27 10.74 -6.74 -2.14
C LEU A 27 11.30 -7.87 -1.27
N GLU A 28 11.75 -7.55 -0.06
CA GLU A 28 12.28 -8.53 0.89
C GLU A 28 11.19 -9.47 1.42
N ALA A 29 10.04 -8.92 1.81
CA ALA A 29 8.95 -9.70 2.43
C ALA A 29 8.05 -10.42 1.41
N PHE A 30 7.84 -9.81 0.23
CA PHE A 30 6.88 -10.22 -0.79
C PHE A 30 7.50 -10.12 -2.20
N PRO A 31 8.56 -10.91 -2.50
CA PRO A 31 9.28 -10.81 -3.77
C PRO A 31 8.40 -11.14 -4.99
N LYS A 32 7.40 -12.02 -4.82
CA LYS A 32 6.43 -12.39 -5.86
C LYS A 32 5.56 -11.20 -6.28
N HIS A 33 5.08 -10.41 -5.32
CA HIS A 33 4.35 -9.16 -5.60
C HIS A 33 5.16 -8.21 -6.48
N VAL A 34 6.44 -8.02 -6.15
CA VAL A 34 7.32 -7.14 -6.94
C VAL A 34 7.60 -7.73 -8.32
N GLN A 35 7.80 -9.05 -8.41
CA GLN A 35 8.03 -9.73 -9.69
C GLN A 35 6.80 -9.65 -10.62
N ASP A 36 5.59 -9.85 -10.09
CA ASP A 36 4.36 -9.76 -10.87
C ASP A 36 4.15 -8.34 -11.41
N PHE A 37 4.31 -7.33 -10.55
CA PHE A 37 4.30 -5.93 -10.95
C PHE A 37 5.33 -5.65 -12.05
N GLN A 38 6.60 -6.04 -11.87
CA GLN A 38 7.65 -5.77 -12.85
C GLN A 38 7.38 -6.44 -14.20
N THR A 39 6.77 -7.63 -14.18
CA THR A 39 6.40 -8.38 -15.39
C THR A 39 5.30 -7.66 -16.16
N LYS A 40 4.22 -7.26 -15.47
CA LYS A 40 3.11 -6.51 -16.06
C LYS A 40 3.53 -5.10 -16.51
N TRP A 41 4.36 -4.43 -15.72
CA TRP A 41 4.96 -3.14 -16.04
C TRP A 41 5.77 -3.19 -17.33
N ARG A 42 6.67 -4.18 -17.47
CA ARG A 42 7.47 -4.35 -18.70
C ARG A 42 6.58 -4.64 -19.91
N SER A 43 5.59 -5.52 -19.76
CA SER A 43 4.64 -5.83 -20.83
C SER A 43 3.88 -4.58 -21.28
N TRP A 44 3.49 -3.70 -20.36
CA TRP A 44 2.87 -2.43 -20.72
C TRP A 44 3.85 -1.46 -21.39
N GLN A 45 5.08 -1.33 -20.88
CA GLN A 45 6.10 -0.49 -21.51
C GLN A 45 6.42 -0.89 -22.95
N GLU A 46 6.42 -2.19 -23.26
CA GLU A 46 6.61 -2.70 -24.63
C GLU A 46 5.47 -2.31 -25.59
N THR A 47 4.27 -2.05 -25.05
CA THR A 47 3.11 -1.63 -25.85
C THR A 47 3.04 -0.13 -26.09
N ILE A 48 3.74 0.69 -25.30
CA ILE A 48 3.74 2.15 -25.44
C ILE A 48 4.84 2.55 -26.44
N SER A 49 4.44 3.09 -27.59
CA SER A 49 5.40 3.70 -28.51
C SER A 49 5.96 4.98 -27.89
N PRO A 50 7.31 5.16 -27.80
CA PRO A 50 7.92 6.38 -27.29
C PRO A 50 7.54 7.66 -28.05
N GLN A 51 6.98 7.51 -29.26
CA GLN A 51 6.73 8.60 -30.21
C GLN A 51 5.27 9.08 -30.22
N ASP A 52 4.34 8.36 -29.60
CA ASP A 52 2.91 8.67 -29.65
C ASP A 52 2.30 8.73 -28.24
N ALA A 53 2.07 9.94 -27.74
CA ALA A 53 1.30 10.16 -26.51
C ALA A 53 -0.17 9.71 -26.63
N SER A 54 -0.68 9.54 -27.87
CA SER A 54 -1.97 8.91 -28.16
C SER A 54 -1.98 7.40 -27.90
N ALA A 55 -0.81 6.77 -27.71
CA ALA A 55 -0.67 5.34 -27.42
C ALA A 55 -0.95 4.98 -25.95
N TRP A 56 -1.35 5.95 -25.12
CA TRP A 56 -1.77 5.72 -23.74
C TRP A 56 -3.22 5.25 -23.73
N ASP A 57 -3.45 4.14 -24.41
CA ASP A 57 -4.75 3.51 -24.50
C ASP A 57 -5.03 2.78 -23.18
N ASP A 58 -5.83 3.41 -22.31
CA ASP A 58 -6.31 2.81 -21.06
C ASP A 58 -7.10 1.52 -21.30
N SER A 59 -7.51 1.25 -22.55
CA SER A 59 -8.17 0.02 -22.93
C SER A 59 -7.21 -1.14 -23.23
N ALA A 60 -5.90 -0.87 -23.35
CA ALA A 60 -4.87 -1.85 -23.64
C ALA A 60 -4.86 -2.99 -22.61
N PRO A 61 -4.81 -4.27 -23.03
CA PRO A 61 -4.82 -5.41 -22.11
C PRO A 61 -3.68 -5.38 -21.08
N SER A 62 -2.48 -4.93 -21.48
CA SER A 62 -1.31 -4.82 -20.62
C SER A 62 -1.49 -3.75 -19.52
N PHE A 63 -2.12 -2.62 -19.85
CA PHE A 63 -2.45 -1.59 -18.87
C PHE A 63 -3.53 -2.06 -17.90
N LYS A 64 -4.61 -2.68 -18.42
CA LYS A 64 -5.69 -3.25 -17.59
C LYS A 64 -5.17 -4.28 -16.60
N ALA A 65 -4.28 -5.17 -17.02
CA ALA A 65 -3.65 -6.16 -16.15
C ALA A 65 -2.84 -5.50 -15.01
N LEU A 66 -2.23 -4.36 -15.27
CA LEU A 66 -1.46 -3.61 -14.28
C LEU A 66 -2.37 -2.85 -13.31
N THR A 67 -3.43 -2.19 -13.82
CA THR A 67 -4.42 -1.50 -12.97
C THR A 67 -5.27 -2.46 -12.16
N ALA A 68 -5.47 -3.69 -12.63
CA ALA A 68 -6.18 -4.75 -11.90
C ALA A 68 -5.47 -5.13 -10.59
N LEU A 69 -4.16 -4.86 -10.45
CA LEU A 69 -3.45 -5.04 -9.18
C LEU A 69 -3.91 -4.03 -8.10
N GLY A 70 -4.52 -2.91 -8.50
CA GLY A 70 -5.10 -1.91 -7.61
C GLY A 70 -4.10 -1.16 -6.72
N PRO A 71 -4.57 -0.49 -5.66
CA PRO A 71 -3.75 0.38 -4.82
C PRO A 71 -2.53 -0.27 -4.15
N LYS A 72 -2.48 -1.61 -4.01
CA LYS A 72 -1.34 -2.31 -3.40
C LYS A 72 -0.03 -2.18 -4.19
N ILE A 73 -0.07 -1.76 -5.46
CA ILE A 73 1.15 -1.50 -6.25
C ILE A 73 1.61 -0.03 -6.20
N ILE A 74 0.88 0.88 -5.54
CA ILE A 74 1.24 2.31 -5.48
C ILE A 74 2.71 2.52 -5.05
N PRO A 75 3.23 1.88 -3.98
CA PRO A 75 4.65 2.02 -3.62
C PRO A 75 5.64 1.61 -4.71
N LEU A 76 5.27 0.61 -5.53
CA LEU A 76 6.10 0.15 -6.64
C LEU A 76 6.10 1.16 -7.78
N VAL A 77 4.95 1.78 -8.06
CA VAL A 77 4.82 2.87 -9.04
C VAL A 77 5.61 4.10 -8.60
N ILE A 78 5.54 4.46 -7.32
CA ILE A 78 6.33 5.55 -6.73
C ILE A 78 7.83 5.27 -6.87
N TYR A 79 8.27 4.03 -6.65
CA TYR A 79 9.66 3.65 -6.89
C TYR A 79 10.05 3.80 -8.37
N GLN A 80 9.19 3.39 -9.31
CA GLN A 80 9.44 3.63 -10.73
C GLN A 80 9.53 5.14 -11.04
N LEU A 81 8.72 5.98 -10.40
CA LEU A 81 8.75 7.43 -10.58
C LEU A 81 10.04 8.07 -10.06
N ALA A 82 10.55 7.60 -8.92
CA ALA A 82 11.76 8.14 -8.30
C ALA A 82 13.05 7.82 -9.07
N PHE A 83 13.09 6.73 -9.84
CA PHE A 83 14.33 6.20 -10.44
C PHE A 83 14.32 6.06 -11.97
N ASN A 84 13.18 6.20 -12.65
CA ASN A 84 13.16 6.07 -14.10
C ASN A 84 13.23 7.40 -14.85
N PRO A 85 13.86 7.40 -16.03
CA PRO A 85 13.93 8.57 -16.91
C PRO A 85 12.60 8.88 -17.63
N THR A 86 11.58 8.01 -17.52
CA THR A 86 10.26 8.16 -18.16
C THR A 86 9.15 8.39 -17.11
N PRO A 87 9.16 9.55 -16.42
CA PRO A 87 8.21 9.84 -15.34
C PRO A 87 6.75 9.83 -15.81
N SER A 88 6.51 10.05 -17.10
CA SER A 88 5.18 10.10 -17.71
C SER A 88 4.38 8.80 -17.58
N THR A 89 5.03 7.65 -17.74
CA THR A 89 4.38 6.33 -17.65
C THR A 89 3.99 6.01 -16.20
N ALA A 90 4.89 6.29 -15.25
CA ALA A 90 4.62 6.09 -13.83
C ALA A 90 3.56 7.08 -13.32
N LEU A 91 3.61 8.33 -13.79
CA LEU A 91 2.62 9.36 -13.49
C LEU A 91 1.21 8.94 -13.94
N HIS A 92 1.07 8.45 -15.18
CA HIS A 92 -0.21 7.99 -15.72
C HIS A 92 -0.81 6.83 -14.93
N LEU A 93 0.03 5.84 -14.61
CA LEU A 93 -0.41 4.71 -13.81
C LEU A 93 -0.79 5.16 -12.39
N TYR A 94 0.00 6.04 -11.77
CA TYR A 94 -0.32 6.57 -10.44
C TYR A 94 -1.68 7.27 -10.42
N SER A 95 -1.96 8.16 -11.39
CA SER A 95 -3.24 8.85 -11.47
C SER A 95 -4.44 7.93 -11.68
N THR A 96 -4.21 6.74 -12.22
CA THR A 96 -5.27 5.73 -12.42
C THR A 96 -5.51 4.91 -11.15
N LEU A 97 -4.48 4.73 -10.32
CA LEU A 97 -4.53 3.89 -9.12
C LEU A 97 -4.94 4.66 -7.85
N ASP A 98 -4.62 5.96 -7.75
CA ASP A 98 -4.94 6.75 -6.55
C ASP A 98 -6.42 7.21 -6.60
N PRO A 99 -7.29 6.70 -5.70
CA PRO A 99 -8.70 7.05 -5.69
C PRO A 99 -8.97 8.50 -5.26
N ASN A 100 -7.97 9.20 -4.71
CA ASN A 100 -8.07 10.60 -4.28
C ASN A 100 -7.19 11.52 -5.14
N PRO A 101 -7.46 11.65 -6.46
CA PRO A 101 -6.69 12.56 -7.32
C PRO A 101 -6.93 14.04 -6.97
N SER A 102 -7.91 14.32 -6.10
CA SER A 102 -8.27 15.68 -5.66
C SER A 102 -7.18 16.34 -4.81
N ASP A 103 -6.30 15.55 -4.20
CA ASP A 103 -5.15 16.02 -3.42
C ASP A 103 -3.95 16.38 -4.32
N LEU A 104 -4.00 16.05 -5.61
CA LEU A 104 -3.02 16.54 -6.57
C LEU A 104 -3.30 18.02 -6.85
N PRO A 105 -2.31 18.91 -6.73
CA PRO A 105 -2.46 20.30 -7.12
C PRO A 105 -3.01 20.38 -8.54
N ARG A 106 -4.16 21.03 -8.70
CA ARG A 106 -4.85 21.16 -9.99
C ARG A 106 -3.83 21.65 -11.03
N SER A 107 -3.54 20.82 -12.02
CA SER A 107 -2.52 21.09 -13.03
C SER A 107 -2.81 22.44 -13.67
N THR A 108 -2.02 23.46 -13.33
CA THR A 108 -2.03 24.69 -14.11
C THR A 108 -1.39 24.41 -15.46
N PRO A 109 -1.76 25.12 -16.53
CA PRO A 109 -1.18 24.90 -17.87
C PRO A 109 0.35 25.09 -17.93
N THR A 110 0.98 25.59 -16.87
CA THR A 110 2.42 25.78 -16.70
C THR A 110 3.15 24.68 -15.91
N THR A 111 2.44 23.71 -15.33
CA THR A 111 3.09 22.69 -14.49
C THR A 111 3.79 21.64 -15.36
N THR A 112 5.12 21.56 -15.26
CA THR A 112 5.91 20.57 -16.01
C THR A 112 5.71 19.15 -15.46
N PRO A 113 5.97 18.10 -16.26
CA PRO A 113 5.93 16.71 -15.77
C PRO A 113 6.85 16.45 -14.58
N SER A 114 8.00 17.13 -14.50
CA SER A 114 8.93 17.05 -13.35
C SER A 114 8.26 17.53 -12.06
N SER A 115 7.57 18.66 -12.11
CA SER A 115 6.90 19.24 -10.94
C SER A 115 5.76 18.35 -10.42
N HIS A 116 5.05 17.63 -11.30
CA HIS A 116 4.05 16.65 -10.86
C HIS A 116 4.68 15.42 -10.21
N ALA A 117 5.80 14.93 -10.76
CA ALA A 117 6.51 13.79 -10.18
C ALA A 117 7.00 14.12 -8.76
N GLU A 118 7.59 15.30 -8.57
CA GLU A 118 8.04 15.79 -7.25
C GLU A 118 6.89 15.86 -6.23
N GLN A 119 5.72 16.37 -6.64
CA GLN A 119 4.53 16.44 -5.76
C GLN A 119 4.04 15.06 -5.35
N ILE A 120 4.00 14.11 -6.27
CA ILE A 120 3.61 12.73 -5.98
C ILE A 120 4.62 12.07 -5.03
N LEU A 121 5.92 12.30 -5.23
CA LEU A 121 6.96 11.79 -4.33
C LEU A 121 6.82 12.39 -2.92
N LEU A 122 6.53 13.69 -2.81
CA LEU A 122 6.28 14.35 -1.52
C LEU A 122 5.00 13.83 -0.83
N GLN A 123 3.94 13.60 -1.59
CA GLN A 123 2.70 13.02 -1.08
C GLN A 123 2.93 11.58 -0.59
N ALA A 124 3.66 10.77 -1.37
CA ALA A 124 4.05 9.43 -0.98
C ALA A 124 4.93 9.42 0.28
N PHE A 125 5.87 10.35 0.41
CA PHE A 125 6.66 10.53 1.63
C PHE A 125 5.77 10.83 2.85
N THR A 126 4.83 11.77 2.69
CA THR A 126 3.91 12.18 3.76
C THR A 126 2.99 11.04 4.17
N ARG A 127 2.41 10.32 3.19
CA ARG A 127 1.58 9.14 3.40
C ARG A 127 2.35 8.02 4.10
N ASN A 128 3.58 7.74 3.67
CA ASN A 128 4.42 6.71 4.30
C ASN A 128 4.75 7.03 5.75
N ARG A 129 4.98 8.32 6.07
CA ARG A 129 5.17 8.76 7.44
C ARG A 129 3.88 8.60 8.26
N ALA A 130 2.76 9.10 7.75
CA ALA A 130 1.46 9.00 8.42
C ALA A 130 1.05 7.54 8.68
N ALA A 131 1.25 6.65 7.70
CA ALA A 131 0.98 5.21 7.85
C ALA A 131 1.82 4.58 8.96
N ARG A 132 3.12 4.89 9.02
CA ARG A 132 4.00 4.37 10.08
C ARG A 132 3.61 4.87 11.47
N ASP A 133 3.30 6.15 11.58
CA ASP A 133 2.89 6.76 12.84
C ASP A 133 1.53 6.17 13.31
N ALA A 134 0.54 6.06 12.40
CA ALA A 134 -0.76 5.46 12.69
C ALA A 134 -0.65 3.96 13.06
N LEU A 135 0.18 3.19 12.36
CA LEU A 135 0.43 1.78 12.69
C LEU A 135 1.06 1.62 14.08
N ALA A 136 1.99 2.51 14.44
CA ALA A 136 2.61 2.50 15.76
C ALA A 136 1.58 2.83 16.85
N ASN A 137 0.76 3.86 16.66
CA ASN A 137 -0.31 4.24 17.59
C ASN A 137 -1.31 3.10 17.78
N TRP A 138 -1.75 2.47 16.69
CA TRP A 138 -2.68 1.34 16.77
C TRP A 138 -2.06 0.12 17.45
N THR A 139 -0.77 -0.15 17.21
CA THR A 139 -0.03 -1.23 17.90
C THR A 139 0.04 -0.96 19.41
N GLU A 140 0.36 0.26 19.83
CA GLU A 140 0.38 0.65 21.25
C GLU A 140 -1.02 0.53 21.89
N HIS A 141 -2.07 0.96 21.16
CA HIS A 141 -3.45 0.75 21.58
C HIS A 141 -3.76 -0.74 21.79
N CYS A 142 -3.42 -1.57 20.82
CA CYS A 142 -3.60 -3.01 20.82
C CYS A 142 -2.90 -3.69 22.00
N GLU A 143 -1.70 -3.23 22.38
CA GLU A 143 -0.97 -3.70 23.55
C GLU A 143 -1.67 -3.30 24.85
N ARG A 144 -2.13 -2.05 24.96
CA ARG A 144 -2.87 -1.53 26.12
C ARG A 144 -4.18 -2.28 26.36
N VAL A 145 -4.90 -2.64 25.30
CA VAL A 145 -6.17 -3.39 25.39
C VAL A 145 -5.99 -4.90 25.18
N SER A 146 -4.75 -5.42 25.16
CA SER A 146 -4.41 -6.84 24.89
C SER A 146 -5.10 -7.86 25.80
N ARG A 147 -5.51 -7.44 27.00
CA ARG A 147 -6.24 -8.27 27.97
C ARG A 147 -7.72 -8.46 27.62
N HIS A 148 -8.24 -7.70 26.68
CA HIS A 148 -9.62 -7.81 26.21
C HIS A 148 -9.74 -8.86 25.10
N SER A 149 -10.88 -9.55 25.05
CA SER A 149 -11.19 -10.52 24.00
C SER A 149 -12.19 -9.98 22.96
N SER A 150 -12.60 -8.72 23.09
CA SER A 150 -13.66 -8.11 22.30
C SER A 150 -13.08 -7.45 21.05
N LEU A 151 -13.51 -7.90 19.87
CA LEU A 151 -13.15 -7.31 18.57
C LEU A 151 -13.39 -5.78 18.49
N PRO A 152 -14.53 -5.24 18.98
CA PRO A 152 -14.74 -3.80 19.05
C PRO A 152 -13.62 -3.01 19.74
N MET A 153 -12.95 -3.58 20.75
CA MET A 153 -11.86 -2.86 21.44
C MET A 153 -10.66 -2.59 20.53
N TYR A 154 -10.51 -3.34 19.44
CA TYR A 154 -9.40 -3.17 18.50
C TYR A 154 -9.79 -2.42 17.22
N THR A 155 -11.10 -2.39 16.90
CA THR A 155 -11.61 -1.95 15.59
C THR A 155 -12.66 -0.84 15.69
N GLU A 156 -12.98 -0.37 16.89
CA GLU A 156 -13.86 0.77 17.15
C GLU A 156 -13.12 1.78 18.05
N CYS A 157 -11.93 2.18 17.60
CA CYS A 157 -11.07 3.14 18.28
C CYS A 157 -10.48 4.14 17.29
N THR A 158 -10.10 5.32 17.80
CA THR A 158 -9.55 6.41 16.99
C THR A 158 -8.31 5.99 16.21
N GLU A 159 -7.43 5.20 16.81
CA GLU A 159 -6.20 4.74 16.16
C GLU A 159 -6.48 3.81 14.96
N TYR A 160 -7.58 3.05 15.01
CA TYR A 160 -8.03 2.21 13.90
C TYR A 160 -8.69 3.06 12.79
N ASP A 161 -9.52 4.03 13.18
CA ASP A 161 -10.16 4.97 12.24
C ASP A 161 -9.12 5.82 11.48
N GLU A 162 -8.01 6.20 12.14
CA GLU A 162 -6.88 6.89 11.51
C GLU A 162 -6.26 6.06 10.39
N LEU A 163 -6.12 4.74 10.58
CA LEU A 163 -5.60 3.84 9.55
C LEU A 163 -6.58 3.74 8.36
N LEU A 164 -7.88 3.63 8.62
CA LEU A 164 -8.90 3.62 7.57
C LEU A 164 -8.92 4.92 6.76
N ALA A 165 -8.72 6.06 7.43
CA ALA A 165 -8.70 7.37 6.78
C ALA A 165 -7.53 7.53 5.77
N LEU A 166 -6.43 6.78 5.94
CA LEU A 166 -5.32 6.76 4.98
C LEU A 166 -5.63 5.96 3.71
N GLY A 167 -6.68 5.13 3.75
CA GLY A 167 -7.24 4.43 2.60
C GLY A 167 -6.40 3.28 2.03
N PRO A 168 -6.84 2.70 0.90
CA PRO A 168 -6.25 1.48 0.32
C PRO A 168 -4.75 1.52 0.03
N ALA A 169 -4.19 2.71 -0.16
CA ALA A 169 -2.77 2.91 -0.46
C ALA A 169 -1.84 2.46 0.69
N ILE A 170 -2.35 2.27 1.92
CA ILE A 170 -1.56 1.77 3.04
C ILE A 170 -1.51 0.24 3.15
N VAL A 171 -2.23 -0.51 2.31
CA VAL A 171 -2.22 -1.99 2.32
C VAL A 171 -0.80 -2.58 2.36
N PRO A 172 0.19 -2.08 1.58
CA PRO A 172 1.57 -2.59 1.68
C PRO A 172 2.22 -2.37 3.05
N HIS A 173 1.94 -1.26 3.74
CA HIS A 173 2.43 -1.03 5.11
C HIS A 173 1.81 -2.01 6.09
N VAL A 174 0.50 -2.23 5.97
CA VAL A 174 -0.24 -3.19 6.80
C VAL A 174 0.27 -4.61 6.60
N MET A 175 0.47 -5.05 5.34
CA MET A 175 1.00 -6.38 5.03
C MET A 175 2.42 -6.60 5.57
N LEU A 176 3.30 -5.60 5.49
CA LEU A 176 4.65 -5.68 6.06
C LEU A 176 4.62 -5.87 7.58
N GLN A 177 3.76 -5.12 8.26
CA GLN A 177 3.61 -5.26 9.70
C GLN A 177 2.99 -6.61 10.07
N TYR A 178 2.00 -7.08 9.31
CA TYR A 178 1.40 -8.42 9.49
C TYR A 178 2.44 -9.53 9.34
N ALA A 179 3.25 -9.50 8.27
CA ALA A 179 4.31 -10.49 8.05
C ALA A 179 5.37 -10.49 9.16
N LYS A 180 5.77 -9.29 9.62
CA LYS A 180 6.73 -9.14 10.72
C LYS A 180 6.20 -9.78 12.00
N ASP A 181 4.93 -9.57 12.32
CA ASP A 181 4.32 -10.07 13.54
C ASP A 181 4.11 -11.59 13.49
N VAL A 182 3.69 -12.13 12.34
CA VAL A 182 3.60 -13.58 12.11
C VAL A 182 4.96 -14.24 12.29
N LYS A 183 6.03 -13.63 11.74
CA LYS A 183 7.40 -14.12 11.92
C LYS A 183 7.86 -14.07 13.38
N ALA A 184 7.59 -12.98 14.09
CA ALA A 184 7.93 -12.86 15.50
C ALA A 184 7.23 -13.93 16.36
N GLN A 185 5.99 -14.30 15.99
CA GLN A 185 5.25 -15.39 16.61
C GLN A 185 5.85 -16.77 16.27
N SER A 186 6.25 -17.02 15.02
CA SER A 186 6.83 -18.31 14.60
C SER A 186 8.19 -18.57 15.22
N ASP A 187 9.02 -17.54 15.36
CA ASP A 187 10.41 -17.67 15.81
C ASP A 187 10.52 -17.86 17.34
N GLY A 188 9.39 -17.86 18.08
CA GLY A 188 9.37 -18.01 19.53
C GLY A 188 10.07 -16.87 20.28
N VAL A 189 10.46 -15.81 19.56
CA VAL A 189 11.14 -14.61 20.08
C VAL A 189 10.26 -13.89 21.09
N VAL A 190 8.96 -14.16 21.07
CA VAL A 190 7.99 -13.61 22.02
C VAL A 190 7.20 -14.76 22.64
N SER A 191 7.43 -15.01 23.94
CA SER A 191 6.51 -15.84 24.73
C SER A 191 5.09 -15.29 24.57
N ALA A 192 4.12 -16.20 24.50
CA ALA A 192 2.70 -16.02 24.13
C ALA A 192 1.87 -14.93 24.87
N SER A 193 2.49 -13.98 25.57
CA SER A 193 1.87 -12.87 26.29
C SER A 193 2.30 -11.47 25.81
N GLY A 194 3.26 -11.34 24.89
CA GLY A 194 3.84 -10.04 24.51
C GLY A 194 3.27 -9.43 23.22
N ILE A 195 2.88 -10.25 22.25
CA ILE A 195 2.10 -9.79 21.10
C ILE A 195 0.65 -9.69 21.59
N GLY A 196 0.19 -8.47 21.85
CA GLY A 196 -1.19 -8.23 22.25
C GLY A 196 -2.16 -8.85 21.23
N ARG A 197 -3.31 -9.36 21.70
CA ARG A 197 -4.36 -9.92 20.81
C ARG A 197 -4.74 -9.00 19.65
N GLY A 198 -4.44 -7.69 19.75
CA GLY A 198 -4.64 -6.71 18.69
C GLY A 198 -3.91 -7.00 17.38
N VAL A 199 -2.73 -7.61 17.45
CA VAL A 199 -1.93 -8.05 16.29
C VAL A 199 -2.63 -9.18 15.50
N LEU A 200 -3.66 -9.78 16.07
CA LEU A 200 -4.46 -10.79 15.41
C LEU A 200 -5.53 -10.20 14.49
N PHE A 201 -5.72 -8.87 14.45
CA PHE A 201 -6.79 -8.20 13.68
C PHE A 201 -6.30 -7.48 12.42
N TRP A 202 -5.06 -7.72 11.98
CA TRP A 202 -4.58 -7.22 10.68
C TRP A 202 -5.52 -7.60 9.52
N TYR A 203 -6.10 -8.80 9.55
CA TYR A 203 -7.05 -9.27 8.53
C TYR A 203 -8.32 -8.41 8.46
N GLU A 204 -8.78 -7.88 9.59
CA GLU A 204 -10.00 -7.06 9.65
C GLU A 204 -9.72 -5.68 9.05
N LEU A 205 -8.58 -5.07 9.42
CA LEU A 205 -8.12 -3.81 8.83
C LEU A 205 -7.93 -3.96 7.31
N LEU A 206 -7.26 -5.01 6.85
CA LEU A 206 -7.08 -5.28 5.43
C LEU A 206 -8.43 -5.45 4.71
N HIS A 207 -9.36 -6.19 5.32
CA HIS A 207 -10.68 -6.39 4.74
C HIS A 207 -11.43 -5.07 4.61
N GLU A 208 -11.39 -4.21 5.63
CA GLU A 208 -12.09 -2.93 5.61
C GLU A 208 -11.41 -1.89 4.70
N LEU A 209 -10.09 -1.90 4.59
CA LEU A 209 -9.35 -1.10 3.61
C LEU A 209 -9.68 -1.49 2.17
N VAL A 210 -9.87 -2.78 1.88
CA VAL A 210 -10.12 -3.28 0.52
C VAL A 210 -11.61 -3.22 0.15
N TRP A 211 -12.50 -3.59 1.08
CA TRP A 211 -13.93 -3.77 0.83
C TRP A 211 -14.81 -2.67 1.42
N GLY A 212 -14.25 -1.75 2.20
CA GLY A 212 -15.01 -0.68 2.88
C GLY A 212 -15.96 -1.19 3.97
N ARG A 213 -15.77 -2.42 4.44
CA ARG A 213 -16.59 -3.04 5.50
C ARG A 213 -15.82 -4.08 6.29
N LYS A 214 -16.25 -4.32 7.52
CA LYS A 214 -15.82 -5.44 8.37
C LYS A 214 -16.21 -6.81 7.78
N THR A 215 -15.46 -7.85 8.13
CA THR A 215 -15.69 -9.24 7.70
C THR A 215 -16.98 -9.83 8.29
N GLY A 216 -17.33 -9.42 9.51
CA GLY A 216 -18.41 -10.01 10.30
C GLY A 216 -18.19 -11.47 10.72
N VAL A 217 -16.99 -12.03 10.55
CA VAL A 217 -16.70 -13.41 10.98
C VAL A 217 -16.55 -13.49 12.49
N ARG A 218 -17.12 -14.55 13.08
CA ARG A 218 -17.08 -14.77 14.54
C ARG A 218 -15.92 -15.64 14.99
N THR A 219 -15.40 -16.46 14.09
CA THR A 219 -14.33 -17.43 14.33
C THR A 219 -13.34 -17.37 13.19
N VAL A 220 -12.06 -17.24 13.51
CA VAL A 220 -10.99 -17.11 12.53
C VAL A 220 -9.84 -18.03 12.90
N VAL A 221 -9.21 -18.61 11.89
CA VAL A 221 -7.94 -19.31 12.03
C VAL A 221 -6.85 -18.37 11.52
N PHE A 222 -6.11 -17.74 12.43
CA PHE A 222 -5.21 -16.63 12.09
C PHE A 222 -4.15 -16.98 11.04
N GLY A 223 -3.63 -18.21 11.07
CA GLY A 223 -2.69 -18.70 10.06
C GLY A 223 -3.32 -18.73 8.66
N GLU A 224 -4.54 -19.26 8.55
CA GLU A 224 -5.27 -19.29 7.27
C GLU A 224 -5.61 -17.89 6.77
N MET A 225 -5.95 -16.96 7.67
CA MET A 225 -6.20 -15.56 7.32
C MET A 225 -4.95 -14.90 6.72
N TYR A 226 -3.80 -15.08 7.37
CA TYR A 226 -2.54 -14.53 6.89
C TYR A 226 -2.16 -15.12 5.52
N GLU A 227 -2.22 -16.44 5.36
CA GLU A 227 -1.86 -17.09 4.10
C GLU A 227 -2.76 -16.62 2.95
N GLY A 228 -4.07 -16.49 3.17
CA GLY A 228 -4.99 -15.97 2.14
C GLY A 228 -4.68 -14.51 1.75
N TRP A 229 -4.39 -13.64 2.72
CA TRP A 229 -3.98 -12.26 2.45
C TRP A 229 -2.62 -12.17 1.78
N LYS A 230 -1.67 -13.03 2.17
CA LYS A 230 -0.34 -13.11 1.57
C LYS A 230 -0.41 -13.57 0.12
N GLU A 231 -1.14 -14.65 -0.17
CA GLU A 231 -1.34 -15.16 -1.53
C GLU A 231 -1.95 -14.09 -2.44
N TRP A 232 -3.00 -13.42 -1.96
CA TRP A 232 -3.59 -12.30 -2.68
C TRP A 232 -2.61 -11.14 -2.87
N PHE A 233 -1.84 -10.78 -1.84
CA PHE A 233 -0.90 -9.68 -1.93
C PHE A 233 0.21 -10.00 -2.94
N ASP A 234 0.74 -11.23 -2.92
CA ASP A 234 1.80 -11.71 -3.81
C ASP A 234 1.38 -11.76 -5.29
N GLU A 235 0.20 -12.31 -5.60
CA GLU A 235 -0.14 -12.67 -6.99
C GLU A 235 -1.59 -12.32 -7.39
N GLY A 236 -2.45 -11.95 -6.43
CA GLY A 236 -3.86 -11.67 -6.68
C GLY A 236 -4.14 -10.31 -7.32
N GLU A 237 -5.24 -10.21 -8.06
CA GLU A 237 -5.83 -8.94 -8.47
C GLU A 237 -6.64 -8.31 -7.33
N TRP A 238 -6.83 -6.99 -7.35
CA TRP A 238 -7.52 -6.24 -6.31
C TRP A 238 -8.91 -6.81 -5.96
N GLU A 239 -9.71 -7.12 -6.98
CA GLU A 239 -11.06 -7.71 -6.81
C GLU A 239 -11.03 -9.15 -6.30
N GLY A 240 -9.88 -9.82 -6.40
CA GLY A 240 -9.66 -11.18 -5.89
C GLY A 240 -9.28 -11.24 -4.41
N ALA A 241 -9.34 -10.12 -3.67
CA ALA A 241 -8.97 -10.11 -2.26
C ALA A 241 -9.83 -11.09 -1.43
N PRO A 242 -9.30 -11.65 -0.33
CA PRO A 242 -10.06 -12.54 0.51
C PRO A 242 -11.37 -11.88 1.00
N ARG A 243 -12.48 -12.59 0.79
CA ARG A 243 -13.79 -12.22 1.32
C ARG A 243 -14.14 -13.20 2.43
N PHE A 244 -14.10 -12.72 3.66
CA PHE A 244 -14.48 -13.51 4.82
C PHE A 244 -15.88 -13.08 5.25
N GLY A 245 -16.75 -14.04 5.58
CA GLY A 245 -18.13 -13.76 6.02
C GLY A 245 -19.19 -14.25 5.03
N ARG A 246 -20.48 -14.08 5.39
CA ARG A 246 -21.59 -14.57 4.56
C ARG A 246 -21.50 -13.98 3.16
N GLN A 247 -21.29 -14.84 2.17
CA GLN A 247 -21.84 -14.62 0.86
C GLN A 247 -23.35 -14.45 1.06
N GLU A 248 -23.85 -13.22 1.07
CA GLU A 248 -25.23 -13.02 0.65
C GLU A 248 -25.25 -13.44 -0.81
N GLU A 249 -25.64 -14.70 -1.02
CA GLU A 249 -26.09 -15.20 -2.30
C GLU A 249 -27.07 -14.17 -2.86
N ALA A 250 -26.67 -13.51 -3.95
CA ALA A 250 -27.58 -12.73 -4.75
C ALA A 250 -28.66 -13.69 -5.26
N TYR A 251 -29.84 -13.63 -4.62
CA TYR A 251 -31.09 -14.15 -5.16
C TYR A 251 -31.61 -13.22 -6.25
#